data_AF-A0A7M7KCF1-F1
#
_entry.id   AF-A0A7M7KCF1-F1
#
_cell.length_a   1.000
_cell.length_b   1.000
_cell.length_c   1.000
_cell.angle_alpha   90.00
_cell.angle_beta   90.00
_cell.angle_gamma   90.00
#
_symmetry.space_group_name_H-M   'P 1'
#
loop_
_entity.id
_entity.type
_entity.pdbx_description
1 polymer ?
#
loop_
_entity_poly.entity_id
_entity_poly.type
_entity_poly.pdbx_seq_one_letter_code
_entity_poly.pdbx_strand_id
1 'polypeptide(L)'
;MDARARFLTFLTFLISCLAICLLSASLLTHNWLVAKVRMVRDTTIDSVFLEQEGVHPVDNDKFHGTVQFGLFYGKKVLNYGYGPRATGFSMKEVFRADPELMHYPLYICTVVGIAFALFFTIIGSVLSVVNSVMTPVEKINGAVGLYTWNGLSALCCLASLTSWTLEFQWKLSHNVMSPDERRQQWNSAGLATIGWSFLLVVLGLLLNLCNVVVIILADKKPWLKPRTVPVHPKVNQGAVIMLY
;
A
#
# COMPACT_ATOMS: atom_id res chain seq x y z
N MET A 1 -7.41 -21.99 25.22
CA MET A 1 -7.61 -21.93 23.75
C MET A 1 -7.42 -23.32 23.20
N ASP A 2 -8.30 -23.75 22.31
CA ASP A 2 -8.17 -25.03 21.61
C ASP A 2 -6.97 -24.98 20.66
N ALA A 3 -6.36 -26.13 20.35
CA ALA A 3 -5.19 -26.22 19.46
C ALA A 3 -5.44 -25.56 18.09
N ARG A 4 -6.67 -25.63 17.58
CA ARG A 4 -7.10 -24.96 16.33
C ARG A 4 -7.00 -23.44 16.43
N ALA A 5 -7.48 -22.85 17.52
CA ALA A 5 -7.42 -21.41 17.72
C ALA A 5 -5.96 -20.93 17.84
N ARG A 6 -5.11 -21.67 18.58
CA ARG A 6 -3.67 -21.35 18.68
C ARG A 6 -2.97 -21.42 17.33
N PHE A 7 -3.29 -22.43 16.51
CA PHE A 7 -2.76 -22.56 15.16
C PHE A 7 -3.20 -21.41 14.25
N LEU A 8 -4.48 -21.02 14.27
CA LEU A 8 -4.98 -19.89 13.48
C LEU A 8 -4.34 -18.57 13.92
N THR A 9 -4.13 -18.36 15.23
CA THR A 9 -3.41 -17.19 15.76
C THR A 9 -1.90 -17.23 15.44
N PHE A 10 -1.31 -18.39 15.20
CA PHE A 10 0.06 -18.47 14.69
C PHE A 10 0.10 -18.19 13.18
N LEU A 11 -0.90 -18.65 12.42
CA LEU A 11 -1.03 -18.36 11.00
C LEU A 11 -1.14 -16.85 10.72
N THR A 12 -1.86 -16.11 11.57
CA THR A 12 -1.96 -14.64 11.44
C THR A 12 -0.61 -13.95 11.58
N PHE A 13 0.30 -14.49 12.40
CA PHE A 13 1.68 -13.97 12.48
C PHE A 13 2.44 -14.15 11.16
N LEU A 14 2.33 -15.32 10.51
CA LEU A 14 2.98 -15.57 9.22
C LEU A 14 2.43 -14.65 8.13
N ILE A 15 1.10 -14.46 8.09
CA ILE A 15 0.45 -13.53 7.17
C ILE A 15 0.92 -12.09 7.43
N SER A 16 1.02 -11.67 8.69
CA SER A 16 1.55 -10.34 9.05
C SER A 16 3.01 -10.17 8.63
N CYS A 17 3.85 -11.20 8.76
CA CYS A 17 5.24 -11.16 8.30
C CYS A 17 5.32 -10.89 6.79
N LEU A 18 4.52 -11.62 6.00
CA LEU A 18 4.40 -11.38 4.56
C LEU A 18 3.91 -9.95 4.26
N ALA A 19 2.90 -9.47 4.98
CA ALA A 19 2.40 -8.11 4.83
C ALA A 19 3.48 -7.05 5.14
N ILE A 20 4.28 -7.24 6.19
CA ILE A 20 5.41 -6.35 6.54
C ILE A 20 6.43 -6.32 5.40
N CYS A 21 6.80 -7.48 4.84
CA CYS A 21 7.73 -7.55 3.72
C CYS A 21 7.19 -6.81 2.49
N LEU A 22 5.92 -7.01 2.14
CA LEU A 22 5.30 -6.37 0.97
C LEU A 22 5.18 -4.85 1.14
N LEU A 23 4.73 -4.38 2.32
CA LEU A 23 4.62 -2.94 2.60
C LEU A 23 5.99 -2.26 2.64
N SER A 24 7.01 -2.93 3.19
CA SER A 24 8.39 -2.42 3.18
C SER A 24 8.97 -2.38 1.77
N ALA A 25 8.76 -3.44 0.98
CA ALA A 25 9.16 -3.48 -0.42
C ALA A 25 8.47 -2.39 -1.24
N SER A 26 7.20 -2.11 -0.95
CA SER A 26 6.48 -1.01 -1.57
C SER A 26 7.17 0.34 -1.32
N LEU A 27 7.57 0.65 -0.09
CA LEU A 27 8.28 1.90 0.23
C LEU A 27 9.65 2.01 -0.46
N LEU A 28 10.39 0.91 -0.52
CA LEU A 28 11.78 0.90 -1.00
C LEU A 28 11.90 0.86 -2.53
N THR A 29 10.88 0.36 -3.23
CA THR A 29 10.93 0.18 -4.68
C THR A 29 10.62 1.45 -5.46
N HIS A 30 11.23 1.58 -6.64
CA HIS A 30 11.18 2.78 -7.47
C HIS A 30 10.12 2.71 -8.60
N ASN A 31 9.07 1.90 -8.41
CA ASN A 31 8.10 1.57 -9.46
C ASN A 31 6.65 1.80 -8.97
N TRP A 32 6.39 2.96 -8.38
CA TRP A 32 5.03 3.37 -8.01
C TRP A 32 4.26 3.94 -9.21
N LEU A 33 4.96 4.59 -10.12
CA LEU A 33 4.42 5.11 -11.36
C LEU A 33 5.38 4.83 -12.51
N VAL A 34 4.83 4.46 -13.67
CA VAL A 34 5.58 4.33 -14.91
C VAL A 34 4.86 5.14 -15.98
N ALA A 35 5.51 6.17 -16.51
CA ALA A 35 5.02 7.00 -17.60
C ALA A 35 5.89 6.80 -18.84
N LYS A 36 5.25 6.47 -19.96
CA LYS A 36 5.91 6.55 -21.26
C LYS A 36 5.89 8.01 -21.71
N VAL A 37 6.95 8.41 -22.40
CA VAL A 37 7.16 9.79 -22.84
C VAL A 37 7.46 9.79 -24.32
N ARG A 38 6.93 10.78 -25.02
CA ARG A 38 7.22 11.03 -26.42
C ARG A 38 7.56 12.50 -26.60
N MET A 39 8.46 12.79 -27.52
CA MET A 39 8.76 14.16 -27.91
C MET A 39 7.73 14.59 -28.96
N VAL A 40 6.97 15.65 -28.69
CA VAL A 40 6.03 16.24 -29.64
C VAL A 40 6.81 17.23 -30.50
N ARG A 41 7.40 16.77 -31.60
CA ARG A 41 7.93 17.72 -32.60
C ARG A 41 6.80 18.23 -33.46
N ASP A 42 6.76 19.54 -33.70
CA ASP A 42 5.90 20.17 -34.71
C ASP A 42 6.19 19.50 -36.06
N THR A 43 5.31 18.59 -36.44
CA THR A 43 5.39 17.77 -37.66
C THR A 43 5.09 18.60 -38.91
N THR A 44 4.75 19.88 -38.75
CA THR A 44 4.44 20.81 -39.83
C THR A 44 5.65 21.27 -40.62
N ILE A 45 6.85 21.32 -40.02
CA ILE A 45 8.08 21.68 -40.75
C ILE A 45 8.73 20.43 -41.36
N ASP A 46 8.77 19.31 -40.63
CA ASP A 46 9.36 18.07 -41.13
C ASP A 46 8.53 17.47 -42.30
N SER A 47 7.21 17.64 -42.33
CA SER A 47 6.39 17.16 -43.45
C SER A 47 6.63 17.89 -44.78
N VAL A 48 6.99 19.18 -44.75
CA VAL A 48 7.31 19.96 -45.97
C VAL A 48 8.63 19.52 -46.59
N PHE A 49 9.60 19.10 -45.77
CA PHE A 49 10.89 18.59 -46.28
C PHE A 49 10.87 17.09 -46.59
N LEU A 50 9.96 16.32 -45.99
CA LEU A 50 9.82 14.87 -46.21
C LEU A 50 8.83 14.51 -47.33
N GLU A 51 8.12 15.47 -47.93
CA GLU A 51 7.26 15.21 -49.09
C GLU A 51 8.06 14.91 -50.37
N GLN A 52 9.38 15.20 -50.38
CA GLN A 52 10.21 15.09 -51.57
C GLN A 52 11.05 13.79 -51.67
N GLU A 53 11.14 13.00 -50.60
CA GLU A 53 11.65 11.64 -50.67
C GLU A 53 10.58 10.71 -50.11
N GLY A 54 10.22 9.65 -50.84
CA GLY A 54 9.20 8.67 -50.45
C GLY A 54 9.55 7.89 -49.18
N VAL A 55 9.56 8.59 -48.04
CA VAL A 55 9.96 8.09 -46.74
C VAL A 55 8.72 7.59 -46.02
N HIS A 56 8.73 6.29 -45.76
CA HIS A 56 7.81 5.59 -44.86
C HIS A 56 7.54 6.39 -43.57
N PRO A 57 6.35 6.27 -42.94
CA PRO A 57 6.02 7.01 -41.72
C PRO A 57 7.18 6.93 -40.75
N VAL A 58 7.79 8.08 -40.47
CA VAL A 58 9.01 8.21 -39.66
C VAL A 58 8.83 7.36 -38.41
N ASP A 59 9.65 6.30 -38.28
CA ASP A 59 9.69 5.48 -37.09
C ASP A 59 9.99 6.40 -35.90
N ASN A 60 8.92 6.74 -35.17
CA ASN A 60 8.95 7.53 -33.95
C ASN A 60 9.72 6.84 -32.81
N ASP A 61 10.32 5.69 -33.09
CA ASP A 61 11.18 4.91 -32.20
C ASP A 61 12.50 5.61 -31.85
N LYS A 62 12.86 6.71 -32.51
CA LYS A 62 14.06 7.48 -32.12
C LYS A 62 13.83 8.41 -30.92
N PHE A 63 12.60 8.88 -30.67
CA PHE A 63 12.29 9.94 -29.69
C PHE A 63 11.27 9.49 -28.64
N HIS A 64 11.59 8.38 -27.98
CA HIS A 64 10.80 7.85 -26.87
C HIS A 64 11.57 7.91 -25.55
N GLY A 65 10.81 7.83 -24.46
CA GLY A 65 11.39 7.71 -23.13
C GLY A 65 10.45 7.02 -22.16
N THR A 66 10.99 6.67 -21.00
CA THR A 66 10.24 6.10 -19.88
C THR A 66 10.69 6.79 -18.60
N VAL A 67 9.73 7.30 -17.83
CA VAL A 67 9.94 7.79 -16.48
C VAL A 67 9.30 6.82 -15.52
N GLN A 68 10.06 6.39 -14.53
CA GLN A 68 9.56 5.58 -13.44
C GLN A 68 10.01 6.20 -12.13
N PHE A 69 9.13 6.28 -11.15
CA PHE A 69 9.54 6.69 -9.82
C PHE A 69 8.79 5.96 -8.72
N GLY A 70 9.49 5.82 -7.59
CA GLY A 70 8.92 5.45 -6.31
C GLY A 70 8.58 6.69 -5.49
N LEU A 71 8.28 6.48 -4.20
CA LEU A 71 7.94 7.57 -3.30
C LEU A 71 9.12 8.54 -3.09
N PHE A 72 10.36 8.04 -2.99
CA PHE A 72 11.51 8.88 -2.63
C PHE A 72 12.48 9.17 -3.78
N TYR A 73 12.60 8.24 -4.72
CA TYR A 73 13.57 8.30 -5.82
C TYR A 73 12.91 7.86 -7.12
N GLY A 74 13.37 8.46 -8.22
CA GLY A 74 12.95 8.15 -9.58
C GLY A 74 14.11 7.98 -10.54
N LYS A 75 13.80 7.37 -11.68
CA LYS A 75 14.69 7.19 -12.82
C LYS A 75 13.92 7.53 -14.08
N LYS A 76 14.52 8.38 -14.91
CA LYS A 76 14.05 8.65 -16.27
C LYS A 76 15.05 8.12 -17.28
N VAL A 77 14.56 7.64 -18.40
CA VAL A 77 15.35 7.22 -19.56
C VAL A 77 14.77 7.95 -20.76
N LEU A 78 15.54 8.86 -21.35
CA LEU A 78 15.11 9.65 -22.51
C LEU A 78 16.04 9.38 -23.68
N ASN A 79 15.48 9.12 -24.86
CA ASN A 79 16.24 8.96 -26.10
C ASN A 79 16.05 10.19 -27.00
N TYR A 80 17.13 10.93 -27.24
CA TYR A 80 17.13 12.12 -28.09
C TYR A 80 17.51 11.77 -29.55
N GLY A 81 17.38 10.51 -29.96
CA GLY A 81 17.82 10.02 -31.28
C GLY A 81 19.28 9.57 -31.35
N TYR A 82 20.07 9.76 -30.28
CA TYR A 82 21.47 9.31 -30.16
C TYR A 82 21.66 8.15 -29.18
N GLY A 83 20.56 7.53 -28.76
CA GLY A 83 20.55 6.43 -27.78
C GLY A 83 19.95 6.84 -26.42
N PRO A 84 19.51 5.85 -25.62
CA PRO A 84 18.82 6.09 -24.36
C PRO A 84 19.79 6.61 -23.28
N ARG A 85 19.41 7.71 -22.63
CA ARG A 85 20.14 8.29 -21.49
C ARG A 85 19.34 8.15 -20.21
N ALA A 86 19.89 7.40 -19.26
CA ALA A 86 19.30 7.23 -17.95
C ALA A 86 19.76 8.32 -16.98
N THR A 87 18.83 8.93 -16.25
CA THR A 87 19.10 9.92 -15.22
C THR A 87 18.25 9.61 -13.99
N GLY A 88 18.90 9.48 -12.82
CA GLY A 88 18.20 9.36 -11.54
C GLY A 88 17.88 10.75 -10.98
N PHE A 89 16.81 10.85 -10.20
CA PHE A 89 16.44 12.07 -9.48
C PHE A 89 15.81 11.72 -8.13
N SER A 90 15.96 12.63 -7.16
CA SER A 90 15.23 12.52 -5.90
C SER A 90 13.90 13.28 -5.99
N MET A 91 12.83 12.73 -5.41
CA MET A 91 11.54 13.44 -5.38
C MET A 91 11.65 14.77 -4.62
N LYS A 92 12.58 14.88 -3.66
CA LYS A 92 12.86 16.14 -2.95
C LYS A 92 13.33 17.26 -3.90
N GLU A 93 14.14 16.93 -4.90
CA GLU A 93 14.62 17.88 -5.89
C GLU A 93 13.50 18.25 -6.85
N VAL A 94 12.68 17.26 -7.25
CA VAL A 94 11.51 17.48 -8.10
C VAL A 94 10.51 18.42 -7.43
N PHE A 95 10.16 18.22 -6.15
CA PHE A 95 9.26 19.12 -5.43
C PHE A 95 9.80 20.55 -5.29
N ARG A 96 11.12 20.73 -5.26
CA ARG A 96 11.74 22.06 -5.24
C ARG A 96 11.71 22.74 -6.61
N ALA A 97 11.90 21.97 -7.67
CA ALA A 97 11.92 22.48 -9.03
C ALA A 97 10.51 22.73 -9.58
N ASP A 98 9.55 21.86 -9.25
CA ASP A 98 8.17 21.92 -9.73
C ASP A 98 7.18 21.54 -8.62
N PRO A 99 6.75 22.50 -7.79
CA PRO A 99 5.77 22.25 -6.73
C PRO A 99 4.37 21.94 -7.26
N GLU A 100 4.08 22.19 -8.55
CA GLU A 100 2.77 21.93 -9.15
C GLU A 100 2.62 20.51 -9.70
N LEU A 101 3.73 19.76 -9.79
CA LEU A 101 3.77 18.41 -10.32
C LEU A 101 2.95 17.44 -9.47
N MET A 102 3.01 17.57 -8.15
CA MET A 102 2.27 16.73 -7.21
C MET A 102 1.78 17.52 -6.00
N HIS A 103 0.59 17.21 -5.48
CA HIS A 103 0.10 17.78 -4.24
C HIS A 103 0.84 17.16 -3.04
N TYR A 104 1.68 17.97 -2.41
CA TYR A 104 2.48 17.57 -1.27
C TYR A 104 1.68 16.89 -0.13
N PRO A 105 0.47 17.34 0.26
CA PRO A 105 -0.30 16.68 1.32
C PRO A 105 -0.73 15.25 0.98
N LEU A 106 -1.17 14.98 -0.26
CA LEU A 106 -1.59 13.65 -0.70
C LEU A 106 -0.39 12.70 -0.79
N TYR A 107 0.75 13.20 -1.27
CA TYR A 107 2.01 12.47 -1.25
C TYR A 107 2.43 12.07 0.17
N ILE A 108 2.46 13.03 1.11
CA ILE A 108 2.84 12.75 2.50
C ILE A 108 1.84 11.80 3.17
N CYS A 109 0.53 11.96 2.92
CA CYS A 109 -0.49 11.04 3.42
C CYS A 109 -0.24 9.61 2.93
N THR A 110 0.19 9.45 1.68
CA THR A 110 0.55 8.14 1.11
C THR A 110 1.73 7.52 1.87
N VAL A 111 2.83 8.27 2.03
CA VAL A 111 4.05 7.80 2.71
C VAL A 111 3.78 7.47 4.18
N VAL A 112 3.16 8.40 4.91
CA VAL A 112 2.88 8.26 6.34
C VAL A 112 1.84 7.17 6.58
N GLY A 113 0.85 7.02 5.70
CA GLY A 113 -0.14 5.97 5.76
C GLY A 113 0.50 4.57 5.69
N ILE A 114 1.46 4.34 4.79
CA ILE A 114 2.16 3.05 4.69
C ILE A 114 3.06 2.83 5.92
N ALA A 115 3.72 3.88 6.42
CA ALA A 115 4.54 3.80 7.62
C ALA A 115 3.71 3.42 8.87
N PHE A 116 2.53 4.01 9.05
CA PHE A 116 1.62 3.63 10.13
C PHE A 116 1.03 2.24 9.93
N ALA A 117 0.68 1.86 8.69
CA ALA A 117 0.24 0.49 8.40
C ALA A 117 1.30 -0.54 8.79
N LEU A 118 2.57 -0.30 8.44
CA LEU A 118 3.70 -1.12 8.87
C LEU A 118 3.79 -1.19 10.39
N PHE A 119 3.76 -0.04 11.07
CA PHE A 119 3.83 0.04 12.52
C PHE A 119 2.73 -0.79 13.21
N PHE A 120 1.48 -0.63 12.80
CA PHE A 120 0.35 -1.38 13.37
C PHE A 120 0.40 -2.86 13.01
N THR A 121 0.87 -3.22 11.81
CA THR A 121 1.06 -4.63 11.42
C THR A 121 2.13 -5.30 12.28
N ILE A 122 3.21 -4.60 12.62
CA ILE A 122 4.26 -5.09 13.52
C ILE A 122 3.72 -5.30 14.93
N ILE A 123 2.97 -4.34 15.48
CA ILE A 123 2.34 -4.52 16.80
C ILE A 123 1.39 -5.72 16.79
N GLY A 124 0.55 -5.83 15.75
CA GLY A 124 -0.36 -6.95 15.56
C GLY A 124 0.36 -8.30 15.45
N SER A 125 1.50 -8.35 14.76
CA SER A 125 2.29 -9.58 14.59
C SER A 125 2.91 -10.06 15.90
N VAL A 126 3.46 -9.13 16.70
CA VAL A 126 4.02 -9.45 18.03
C VAL A 126 2.94 -10.01 18.94
N LEU A 127 1.77 -9.34 19.00
CA LEU A 127 0.64 -9.82 19.80
C LEU A 127 0.12 -11.18 19.32
N SER A 128 0.15 -11.42 18.01
CA SER A 128 -0.22 -12.71 17.42
C SER A 128 0.68 -13.86 17.90
N VAL A 129 2.00 -13.64 17.94
CA VAL A 129 2.94 -14.65 18.45
C VAL A 129 2.72 -14.89 19.94
N VAL A 130 2.63 -13.80 20.72
CA VAL A 130 2.42 -13.88 22.18
C VAL A 130 1.14 -14.66 22.49
N ASN A 131 0.05 -14.39 21.77
CA ASN A 131 -1.24 -15.06 21.98
C ASN A 131 -1.29 -16.51 21.49
N SER A 132 -0.41 -16.90 20.58
CA SER A 132 -0.31 -18.29 20.14
C SER A 132 0.29 -19.20 21.22
N VAL A 133 1.20 -18.65 22.05
CA VAL A 133 1.95 -19.38 23.08
C VAL A 133 1.33 -19.18 24.47
N MET A 134 1.00 -17.95 24.84
CA MET A 134 0.48 -17.59 26.15
C MET A 134 -1.05 -17.60 26.16
N THR A 135 -1.66 -17.98 27.29
CA THR A 135 -3.09 -17.77 27.50
C THR A 135 -3.33 -16.31 27.87
N PRO A 136 -4.04 -15.51 27.05
CA PRO A 136 -4.20 -14.09 27.31
C PRO A 136 -5.04 -13.85 28.57
N VAL A 137 -4.54 -13.00 29.47
CA VAL A 137 -5.21 -12.64 30.74
C VAL A 137 -6.02 -11.34 30.59
N GLU A 138 -5.69 -10.49 29.62
CA GLU A 138 -6.30 -9.16 29.41
C GLU A 138 -7.09 -9.05 28.10
N LYS A 139 -8.13 -8.19 28.08
CA LYS A 139 -9.00 -7.98 26.91
C LYS A 139 -8.27 -7.38 25.71
N ILE A 140 -7.39 -6.40 25.92
CA ILE A 140 -6.62 -5.73 24.85
C ILE A 140 -5.54 -6.67 24.31
N ASN A 141 -4.85 -7.43 25.17
CA ASN A 141 -3.88 -8.42 24.71
C ASN A 141 -4.55 -9.72 24.21
N GLY A 142 -5.88 -9.81 24.18
CA GLY A 142 -6.62 -10.95 23.65
C GLY A 142 -6.99 -10.79 22.17
N ALA A 143 -8.09 -11.42 21.75
CA ALA A 143 -8.59 -11.35 20.37
C ALA A 143 -8.94 -9.92 19.93
N VAL A 144 -9.42 -9.08 20.85
CA VAL A 144 -9.81 -7.68 20.57
C VAL A 144 -8.62 -6.86 20.05
N GLY A 145 -7.44 -6.96 20.67
CA GLY A 145 -6.26 -6.25 20.18
C GLY A 145 -5.86 -6.67 18.77
N LEU A 146 -5.92 -7.97 18.47
CA LEU A 146 -5.58 -8.48 17.14
C LEU A 146 -6.50 -7.90 16.05
N TYR A 147 -7.81 -7.78 16.32
CA TYR A 147 -8.73 -7.11 15.40
C TYR A 147 -8.38 -5.63 15.22
N THR A 148 -8.14 -4.92 16.32
CA THR A 148 -7.89 -3.48 16.31
C THR A 148 -6.63 -3.14 15.52
N TRP A 149 -5.52 -3.83 15.76
CA TRP A 149 -4.24 -3.50 15.10
C TRP A 149 -4.23 -3.89 13.61
N ASN A 150 -4.79 -5.04 13.24
CA ASN A 150 -4.92 -5.42 11.83
C ASN A 150 -5.93 -4.53 11.09
N GLY A 151 -7.03 -4.16 11.75
CA GLY A 151 -8.02 -3.24 11.20
C GLY A 151 -7.48 -1.82 11.00
N LEU A 152 -6.74 -1.29 11.98
CA LEU A 152 -6.12 0.02 11.88
C LEU A 152 -5.05 0.05 10.78
N SER A 153 -4.25 -1.01 10.67
CA SER A 153 -3.33 -1.19 9.55
C SER A 153 -4.04 -1.18 8.19
N ALA A 154 -5.14 -1.92 8.05
CA ALA A 154 -5.94 -1.93 6.83
C ALA A 154 -6.51 -0.54 6.48
N LEU A 155 -7.00 0.21 7.48
CA LEU A 155 -7.48 1.58 7.27
C LEU A 155 -6.35 2.52 6.80
N CYS A 156 -5.15 2.41 7.39
CA CYS A 156 -3.99 3.18 6.96
C CYS A 156 -3.55 2.83 5.52
N CYS A 157 -3.58 1.55 5.15
CA CYS A 157 -3.37 1.13 3.76
C CYS A 157 -4.42 1.73 2.81
N LEU A 158 -5.70 1.69 3.18
CA LEU A 158 -6.78 2.28 2.38
C LEU A 158 -6.61 3.79 2.19
N ALA A 159 -6.26 4.53 3.24
CA ALA A 159 -6.00 5.96 3.17
C ALA A 159 -4.82 6.28 2.22
N SER A 160 -3.75 5.48 2.30
CA SER A 160 -2.59 5.61 1.41
C SER A 160 -2.95 5.32 -0.06
N LEU A 161 -3.66 4.23 -0.33
CA LEU A 161 -4.11 3.86 -1.67
C LEU A 161 -5.03 4.94 -2.27
N THR A 162 -5.96 5.46 -1.47
CA THR A 162 -6.87 6.52 -1.89
C THR A 162 -6.12 7.81 -2.21
N SER A 163 -5.19 8.21 -1.35
CA SER A 163 -4.38 9.43 -1.54
C SER A 163 -3.55 9.35 -2.83
N TRP A 164 -2.88 8.22 -3.07
CA TRP A 164 -2.12 8.02 -4.30
C TRP A 164 -2.99 7.97 -5.54
N THR A 165 -4.16 7.35 -5.46
CA THR A 165 -5.09 7.26 -6.59
C THR A 165 -5.64 8.63 -6.98
N LEU A 166 -6.00 9.46 -5.99
CA LEU A 166 -6.42 10.84 -6.23
C LEU A 166 -5.31 11.67 -6.88
N GLU A 167 -4.09 11.55 -6.36
CA GLU A 167 -2.90 12.19 -6.91
C GLU A 167 -2.66 11.78 -8.38
N PHE A 168 -2.83 10.48 -8.66
CA PHE A 168 -2.67 9.94 -10.00
C PHE A 168 -3.66 10.53 -10.99
N GLN A 169 -4.94 10.57 -10.64
CA GLN A 169 -6.00 11.07 -11.52
C GLN A 169 -5.90 12.58 -11.76
N TRP A 170 -5.57 13.36 -10.71
CA TRP A 170 -5.57 14.82 -10.81
C TRP A 170 -4.33 15.39 -11.50
N LYS A 171 -3.14 14.85 -11.20
CA LYS A 171 -1.89 15.43 -11.67
C LYS A 171 -1.09 14.48 -12.53
N LEU A 172 -0.76 13.29 -12.01
CA LEU A 172 0.22 12.43 -12.65
C LEU A 172 -0.27 11.79 -13.96
N SER A 173 -1.57 11.71 -14.20
CA SER A 173 -2.13 11.24 -15.47
C SER A 173 -1.97 12.27 -16.61
N HIS A 174 -1.84 13.56 -16.29
CA HIS A 174 -1.84 14.63 -17.27
C HIS A 174 -0.44 14.97 -17.80
N ASN A 175 0.55 15.13 -16.92
CA ASN A 175 1.95 15.23 -17.34
C ASN A 175 2.88 15.01 -16.14
N VAL A 176 3.97 14.27 -16.39
CA VAL A 176 4.95 13.87 -15.38
C VAL A 176 6.32 14.51 -15.66
N MET A 177 6.47 15.24 -16.76
CA MET A 177 7.70 15.91 -17.17
C MET A 177 8.01 17.15 -16.35
N SER A 178 9.29 17.37 -16.07
CA SER A 178 9.78 18.60 -15.43
C SER A 178 9.60 19.82 -16.34
N PRO A 179 9.61 21.05 -15.80
CA PRO A 179 9.43 22.28 -16.59
C PRO A 179 10.44 22.42 -17.74
N ASP A 180 11.70 22.03 -17.51
CA ASP A 180 12.77 22.09 -18.51
C ASP A 180 12.54 21.09 -19.65
N GLU A 181 12.03 19.89 -19.33
CA GLU A 181 11.69 18.87 -20.33
C GLU A 181 10.45 19.25 -21.14
N ARG A 182 9.47 19.91 -20.49
CA ARG A 182 8.31 20.49 -21.18
C ARG A 182 8.74 21.56 -22.19
N ARG A 183 9.75 22.38 -21.88
CA ARG A 183 10.33 23.34 -22.84
C ARG A 183 10.97 22.65 -24.04
N GLN A 184 11.54 21.47 -23.82
CA GLN A 184 12.11 20.61 -24.86
C GLN A 184 11.06 19.76 -25.61
N GLN A 185 9.76 20.09 -25.47
CA GLN A 185 8.65 19.41 -26.14
C GLN A 185 8.46 17.93 -25.75
N TRP A 186 8.91 17.52 -24.57
CA TRP A 186 8.59 16.19 -24.04
C TRP A 186 7.21 16.18 -23.38
N ASN A 187 6.40 15.17 -23.72
CA ASN A 187 5.08 15.00 -23.16
C ASN A 187 4.83 13.54 -22.73
N SER A 188 4.19 13.37 -21.57
CA SER A 188 3.76 12.07 -21.04
C SER A 188 2.24 11.97 -20.83
N ALA A 189 1.47 12.90 -21.41
CA ALA A 189 0.02 12.96 -21.24
C ALA A 189 -0.69 11.65 -21.64
N GLY A 190 -1.49 11.10 -20.72
CA GLY A 190 -2.25 9.86 -20.96
C GLY A 190 -1.42 8.58 -21.09
N LEU A 191 -0.10 8.67 -20.92
CA LEU A 191 0.85 7.56 -21.03
C LEU A 191 1.39 7.10 -19.67
N ALA A 192 0.88 7.69 -18.59
CA ALA A 192 1.17 7.28 -17.22
C ALA A 192 0.33 6.05 -16.83
N THR A 193 0.98 5.11 -16.15
CA THR A 193 0.38 3.89 -15.63
C THR A 193 0.84 3.67 -14.20
N ILE A 194 -0.04 3.06 -13.40
CA ILE A 194 0.28 2.70 -12.01
C ILE A 194 1.30 1.56 -12.02
N GLY A 195 2.36 1.70 -11.23
CA GLY A 195 3.43 0.72 -11.17
C GLY A 195 3.16 -0.41 -10.16
N TRP A 196 3.97 -1.47 -10.23
CA TRP A 196 3.82 -2.67 -9.41
C TRP A 196 3.97 -2.41 -7.90
N SER A 197 4.73 -1.40 -7.49
CA SER A 197 4.92 -1.06 -6.07
C SER A 197 3.60 -0.68 -5.38
N PHE A 198 2.67 -0.07 -6.11
CA PHE A 198 1.33 0.22 -5.62
C PHE A 198 0.53 -1.06 -5.32
N LEU A 199 0.64 -2.06 -6.18
CA LEU A 199 -0.04 -3.35 -6.01
C LEU A 199 0.45 -4.09 -4.75
N LEU A 200 1.70 -3.87 -4.33
CA LEU A 200 2.20 -4.43 -3.07
C LEU A 200 1.44 -3.90 -1.84
N VAL A 201 0.99 -2.64 -1.86
CA VAL A 201 0.14 -2.08 -0.79
C VAL A 201 -1.26 -2.67 -0.83
N VAL A 202 -1.80 -2.88 -2.03
CA VAL A 202 -3.09 -3.59 -2.21
C VAL A 202 -3.02 -5.00 -1.62
N LEU A 203 -1.94 -5.74 -1.90
CA LEU A 203 -1.72 -7.05 -1.29
C LEU A 203 -1.56 -6.95 0.24
N GLY A 204 -0.83 -5.97 0.75
CA GLY A 204 -0.72 -5.72 2.19
C GLY A 204 -2.06 -5.45 2.87
N LEU A 205 -2.94 -4.67 2.23
CA LEU A 205 -4.32 -4.45 2.68
C LEU A 205 -5.10 -5.77 2.74
N LEU A 206 -5.07 -6.56 1.66
CA LEU A 206 -5.79 -7.84 1.59
C LEU A 206 -5.29 -8.83 2.65
N LEU A 207 -3.99 -8.87 2.91
CA LEU A 207 -3.42 -9.72 3.97
C LEU A 207 -3.85 -9.27 5.37
N ASN A 208 -3.87 -7.97 5.66
CA ASN A 208 -4.39 -7.46 6.93
C ASN A 208 -5.89 -7.73 7.10
N LEU A 209 -6.69 -7.65 6.02
CA LEU A 209 -8.10 -8.06 6.05
C LEU A 209 -8.26 -9.57 6.22
N CYS A 210 -7.43 -10.37 5.56
CA CYS A 210 -7.38 -11.82 5.72
C CYS A 210 -7.09 -12.19 7.18
N ASN A 211 -6.14 -11.50 7.82
CA ASN A 211 -5.87 -11.65 9.25
C ASN A 211 -7.12 -11.41 10.09
N VAL A 212 -7.85 -10.31 9.86
CA VAL A 212 -9.12 -10.04 10.57
C VAL A 212 -10.09 -11.21 10.41
N VAL A 213 -10.26 -11.76 9.21
CA VAL A 213 -11.11 -12.92 8.96
C VAL A 213 -10.62 -14.17 9.72
N VAL A 214 -9.32 -14.47 9.69
CA VAL A 214 -8.73 -15.61 10.40
C VAL A 214 -8.94 -15.47 11.91
N ILE A 215 -8.79 -14.28 12.47
CA ILE A 215 -9.05 -14.01 13.89
C ILE A 215 -10.54 -14.23 14.20
N ILE A 216 -11.47 -13.79 13.33
CA ILE A 216 -12.91 -14.04 13.48
C ILE A 216 -13.19 -15.55 13.53
N LEU A 217 -12.55 -16.33 12.67
CA LEU A 217 -12.69 -17.78 12.64
C LEU A 217 -12.08 -18.45 13.89
N ALA A 218 -10.98 -17.90 14.42
CA ALA A 218 -10.36 -18.39 15.65
C ALA A 218 -11.19 -18.09 16.90
N ASP A 219 -11.92 -16.96 16.89
CA ASP A 219 -12.74 -16.49 18.02
C ASP A 219 -14.16 -17.09 18.01
N LYS A 220 -14.72 -17.39 16.83
CA LYS A 220 -16.00 -18.10 16.69
C LYS A 220 -15.88 -19.54 17.24
N LYS A 221 -16.12 -19.70 18.54
CA LYS A 221 -16.39 -20.99 19.18
C LYS A 221 -17.76 -21.50 18.72
N PRO A 222 -17.88 -22.66 18.05
CA PRO A 222 -19.20 -23.15 17.66
C PRO A 222 -19.90 -23.99 18.74
N TRP A 223 -19.28 -24.34 19.89
CA TRP A 223 -19.84 -25.41 20.75
C TRP A 223 -19.64 -25.32 22.27
N LEU A 224 -19.17 -24.21 22.83
CA LEU A 224 -19.24 -24.04 24.29
C LEU A 224 -20.61 -23.46 24.64
N LYS A 225 -21.60 -24.35 24.78
CA LYS A 225 -22.73 -24.11 25.69
C LYS A 225 -22.14 -23.48 26.96
N PRO A 226 -22.73 -22.41 27.53
CA PRO A 226 -22.33 -21.97 28.86
C PRO A 226 -22.32 -23.22 29.72
N ARG A 227 -21.16 -23.57 30.29
CA ARG A 227 -21.10 -24.64 31.28
C ARG A 227 -21.93 -24.10 32.43
N THR A 228 -23.20 -24.45 32.46
CA THR A 228 -24.06 -24.27 33.62
C THR A 228 -23.31 -25.00 34.72
N VAL A 229 -22.62 -24.24 35.56
CA VAL A 229 -22.09 -24.77 36.80
C VAL A 229 -23.32 -25.35 37.50
N PRO A 230 -23.41 -26.68 37.75
CA PRO A 230 -24.53 -27.19 38.51
C PRO A 230 -24.47 -26.51 39.87
N VAL A 231 -25.45 -25.64 40.13
CA VAL A 231 -25.66 -25.09 41.46
C VAL A 231 -26.02 -26.28 42.32
N HIS A 232 -25.06 -26.82 43.07
CA HIS A 232 -25.38 -27.76 44.12
C HIS A 232 -26.30 -27.01 45.10
N PRO A 233 -27.55 -27.46 45.31
CA PRO A 233 -28.37 -26.87 46.35
C PRO A 233 -27.63 -27.05 47.67
N LYS A 234 -27.38 -25.94 48.38
CA LYS A 234 -26.96 -25.98 49.78
C LYS A 234 -28.11 -26.60 50.58
N VAL A 235 -28.07 -27.92 50.71
CA VAL A 235 -28.92 -28.63 51.66
C VAL A 235 -28.45 -28.23 53.06
N ASN A 236 -29.35 -27.59 53.81
CA ASN A 236 -29.28 -27.34 55.25
C ASN A 236 -28.39 -26.18 55.74
N GLN A 237 -28.71 -24.94 55.36
CA GLN A 237 -28.50 -23.82 56.29
C GLN A 237 -29.87 -23.40 56.83
N GLY A 238 -30.11 -23.79 58.07
CA GLY A 238 -31.39 -23.66 58.76
C GLY A 238 -31.91 -22.23 58.75
N ALA A 239 -33.20 -22.13 58.51
CA ALA A 239 -33.99 -20.97 58.86
C ALA A 239 -33.87 -20.73 60.37
N VAL A 240 -32.98 -19.83 60.78
CA VAL A 240 -33.03 -19.23 62.10
C VAL A 240 -33.88 -17.97 61.96
N ILE A 241 -35.19 -18.16 62.16
CA ILE A 241 -36.14 -17.07 62.38
C ILE A 241 -35.79 -16.48 63.75
N MET A 242 -35.12 -15.33 63.77
CA MET A 242 -34.96 -14.53 64.98
C MET A 242 -36.25 -13.75 65.19
N LEU A 243 -37.15 -14.32 65.98
CA LEU A 243 -38.16 -13.58 66.72
C LEU A 243 -37.53 -13.16 68.05
N TYR A 244 -37.12 -11.90 68.15
CA TYR A 244 -37.30 -11.06 69.35
C TYR A 244 -37.09 -9.60 68.99
#